data_AF-A0A0G2FSS7-F1
#
_entry.id   AF-A0A0G2FSS7-F1
#
_cell.length_a   1.000
_cell.length_b   1.000
_cell.length_c   1.000
_cell.angle_alpha   90.00
_cell.angle_beta   90.00
_cell.angle_gamma   90.00
#
_symmetry.space_group_name_H-M   'P 1'
#
loop_
_entity.id
_entity.type
_entity.pdbx_description
1 polymer ?
#
loop_
_entity_poly.entity_id
_entity_poly.type
_entity_poly.pdbx_seq_one_letter_code
_entity_poly.pdbx_strand_id
1 'polypeptide(L)'
;MADRASHTWDAEYRPQAPAVPSPSELEIPDEVPWGIKYTPGTQISDIPIVPEGGYTLYGSAGGHTNVSIVWDPATNSTIRSVAATYHDFSDDGDNVLTGFENITYTALNLNKGHWDWFSGLTSTGPVASGTKVTSDDGFHFEVNALHHFFTANGTLVTKVNVFGAWVQPCNN
;
A
#
# COMPACT_ATOMS: atom_id res chain seq x y z
N MET A 1 -16.81 52.53 -1.65
CA MET A 1 -16.16 51.85 -2.79
C MET A 1 -15.44 50.63 -2.27
N ALA A 2 -16.03 49.45 -2.47
CA ALA A 2 -15.37 48.15 -2.53
C ALA A 2 -16.50 47.16 -2.85
N ASP A 3 -16.64 46.89 -4.13
CA ASP A 3 -17.63 46.00 -4.73
C ASP A 3 -17.34 44.55 -4.30
N ARG A 4 -18.36 43.85 -3.81
CA ARG A 4 -18.31 42.41 -3.52
C ARG A 4 -18.77 41.70 -4.79
N ALA A 5 -17.84 41.31 -5.65
CA ALA A 5 -18.14 40.46 -6.79
C ALA A 5 -18.55 39.07 -6.32
N SER A 6 -19.86 38.81 -6.32
CA SER A 6 -20.43 37.46 -6.29
C SER A 6 -20.23 36.79 -7.65
N HIS A 7 -19.32 35.83 -7.76
CA HIS A 7 -19.25 34.95 -8.92
C HIS A 7 -20.26 33.81 -8.75
N THR A 8 -21.39 33.92 -9.44
CA THR A 8 -22.31 32.80 -9.69
C THR A 8 -21.81 32.03 -10.90
N TRP A 9 -21.52 30.73 -10.72
CA TRP A 9 -21.27 29.82 -11.82
C TRP A 9 -22.62 29.34 -12.38
N ASP A 10 -23.10 29.95 -13.46
CA ASP A 10 -24.21 29.42 -14.23
C ASP A 10 -23.70 28.25 -15.09
N ALA A 11 -24.03 27.02 -14.69
CA ALA A 11 -23.78 25.84 -15.50
C ALA A 11 -24.82 25.75 -16.63
N GLU A 12 -24.40 26.09 -17.85
CA GLU A 12 -25.19 25.90 -19.07
C GLU A 12 -25.42 24.39 -19.31
N TYR A 13 -26.66 23.92 -19.19
CA TYR A 13 -27.04 22.53 -19.48
C TYR A 13 -26.98 22.29 -21.00
N ARG A 14 -25.99 21.52 -21.45
CA ARG A 14 -25.91 21.01 -22.82
C ARG A 14 -26.58 19.63 -22.88
N PRO A 15 -27.64 19.42 -23.69
CA PRO A 15 -28.20 18.10 -23.85
C PRO A 15 -27.15 17.16 -24.48
N GLN A 16 -26.84 16.06 -23.79
CA GLN A 16 -25.98 15.01 -24.34
C GLN A 16 -26.66 14.38 -25.57
N ALA A 17 -25.89 14.20 -26.64
CA ALA A 17 -26.32 13.39 -27.77
C ALA A 17 -26.66 11.96 -27.29
N PRO A 18 -27.59 11.23 -27.96
CA PRO A 18 -27.94 9.88 -27.58
C PRO A 18 -26.70 8.99 -27.47
N ALA A 19 -26.59 8.23 -26.38
CA ALA A 19 -25.47 7.31 -26.19
C ALA A 19 -25.42 6.33 -27.38
N VAL A 20 -24.26 6.28 -28.04
CA VAL A 20 -23.97 5.22 -29.02
C VAL A 20 -24.00 3.89 -28.25
N PRO A 21 -24.76 2.87 -28.70
CA PRO A 21 -24.77 1.59 -28.02
C PRO A 21 -23.35 1.04 -27.94
N SER A 22 -22.95 0.63 -26.74
CA SER A 22 -21.64 0.02 -26.47
C SER A 22 -21.43 -1.17 -27.41
N PRO A 23 -20.22 -1.39 -27.97
CA PRO A 23 -19.94 -2.59 -28.73
C PRO A 23 -20.36 -3.81 -27.89
N SER A 24 -21.12 -4.72 -28.51
CA SER A 24 -21.62 -5.95 -27.90
C SER A 24 -20.51 -6.60 -27.07
N GLU A 25 -20.74 -6.73 -25.77
CA GLU A 25 -19.84 -7.41 -24.85
C GLU A 25 -19.51 -8.78 -25.46
N LEU A 26 -18.25 -8.98 -25.84
CA LEU A 26 -17.78 -10.31 -26.19
C LEU A 26 -18.02 -11.19 -24.96
N GLU A 27 -18.77 -12.28 -25.13
CA GLU A 27 -18.92 -13.29 -24.09
C GLU A 27 -17.52 -13.80 -23.70
N ILE A 28 -17.12 -13.50 -22.47
CA ILE A 28 -15.88 -14.03 -21.89
C ILE A 28 -16.20 -15.47 -21.47
N PRO A 29 -15.34 -16.46 -21.79
CA PRO A 29 -15.56 -17.82 -21.35
C PRO A 29 -15.70 -17.91 -19.83
N ASP A 30 -16.76 -18.57 -19.36
CA ASP A 30 -16.98 -18.84 -17.92
C ASP A 30 -15.90 -19.75 -17.33
N GLU A 31 -15.18 -20.49 -18.17
CA GLU A 31 -14.03 -21.31 -17.76
C GLU A 31 -12.74 -20.50 -17.78
N VAL A 32 -12.23 -20.26 -16.57
CA VAL A 32 -10.94 -19.63 -16.33
C VAL A 32 -9.91 -20.74 -16.07
N PRO A 33 -9.05 -21.11 -17.04
CA PRO A 33 -8.21 -22.31 -16.94
C PRO A 33 -7.12 -22.25 -15.86
N TRP A 34 -6.81 -21.06 -15.33
CA TRP A 34 -5.90 -20.88 -14.20
C TRP A 34 -6.64 -20.82 -12.84
N GLY A 35 -7.96 -20.76 -12.85
CA GLY A 35 -8.78 -20.72 -11.65
C GLY A 35 -9.07 -22.12 -11.12
N ILE A 36 -9.17 -22.25 -9.81
CA ILE A 36 -9.73 -23.46 -9.19
C ILE A 36 -11.25 -23.34 -9.27
N LYS A 37 -11.91 -24.25 -9.99
CA LYS A 37 -13.38 -24.26 -10.12
C LYS A 37 -14.02 -24.41 -8.75
N TYR A 38 -14.90 -23.46 -8.41
CA TYR A 38 -15.70 -23.57 -7.20
C TYR A 38 -16.55 -24.84 -7.24
N THR A 39 -16.41 -25.67 -6.21
CA THR A 39 -17.27 -26.83 -6.00
C THR A 39 -18.04 -26.61 -4.70
N PRO A 40 -19.39 -26.70 -4.69
CA PRO A 40 -20.15 -26.60 -3.46
C PRO A 40 -19.63 -27.62 -2.42
N GLY A 41 -19.32 -27.15 -1.21
CA GLY A 41 -18.75 -27.97 -0.15
C GLY A 41 -17.23 -28.06 -0.15
N THR A 42 -16.52 -27.42 -1.09
CA THR A 42 -15.07 -27.22 -0.97
C THR A 42 -14.77 -26.50 0.34
N GLN A 43 -14.00 -27.14 1.21
CA GLN A 43 -13.46 -26.48 2.39
C GLN A 43 -12.45 -25.43 1.94
N ILE A 44 -12.69 -24.18 2.34
CA ILE A 44 -11.70 -23.11 2.21
C ILE A 44 -10.59 -23.46 3.21
N SER A 45 -9.36 -23.59 2.74
CA SER A 45 -8.23 -23.79 3.64
C SER A 45 -8.13 -22.62 4.61
N ASP A 46 -7.90 -22.92 5.88
CA ASP A 46 -7.61 -21.88 6.86
C ASP A 46 -6.40 -21.09 6.39
N ILE A 47 -6.55 -19.77 6.32
CA ILE A 47 -5.44 -18.87 6.02
C ILE A 47 -4.56 -18.85 7.28
N PRO A 48 -3.30 -19.33 7.23
CA PRO A 48 -2.44 -19.30 8.40
C PRO A 48 -2.21 -17.85 8.80
N ILE A 49 -2.67 -17.50 10.01
CA ILE A 49 -2.43 -16.18 10.59
C ILE A 49 -1.04 -16.22 11.24
N VAL A 50 -0.19 -15.25 10.92
CA VAL A 50 1.11 -15.12 11.58
C VAL A 50 0.86 -14.64 13.01
N PRO A 51 1.29 -15.39 14.05
CA PRO A 51 1.14 -14.98 15.44
C PRO A 51 1.74 -13.60 15.73
N GLU A 52 1.23 -12.93 16.74
CA GLU A 52 1.93 -11.77 17.28
C GLU A 52 3.27 -12.21 17.89
N GLY A 53 4.28 -11.33 17.81
CA GLY A 53 5.58 -11.58 18.39
C GLY A 53 6.74 -11.03 17.58
N GLY A 54 7.94 -11.29 18.12
CA GLY A 54 9.21 -10.99 17.49
C GLY A 54 9.74 -12.18 16.70
N TYR A 55 10.17 -11.91 15.49
CA TYR A 55 10.74 -12.87 14.56
C TYR A 55 12.11 -12.40 14.10
N THR A 56 12.97 -13.35 13.76
CA THR A 56 14.22 -13.06 13.05
C THR A 56 14.20 -13.82 11.73
N LEU A 57 14.28 -13.09 10.62
CA LEU A 57 14.44 -13.65 9.29
C LEU A 57 15.91 -13.55 8.90
N TYR A 58 16.58 -14.68 8.73
CA TYR A 58 17.96 -14.72 8.27
C TYR A 58 18.00 -14.69 6.75
N GLY A 59 18.86 -13.84 6.19
CA GLY A 59 19.08 -13.82 4.75
C GLY A 59 19.82 -15.08 4.32
N SER A 60 19.45 -15.62 3.16
CA SER A 60 20.03 -16.86 2.63
C SER A 60 21.54 -16.73 2.33
N ALA A 61 22.00 -15.53 2.00
CA ALA A 61 23.40 -15.22 1.73
C ALA A 61 24.07 -14.44 2.88
N GLY A 62 23.33 -13.61 3.62
CA GLY A 62 23.88 -12.87 4.74
C GLY A 62 22.89 -11.97 5.46
N GLY A 63 23.33 -11.47 6.63
CA GLY A 63 22.54 -10.57 7.45
C GLY A 63 21.26 -11.19 8.02
N HIS A 64 20.43 -10.33 8.61
CA HIS A 64 19.13 -10.73 9.14
C HIS A 64 18.20 -9.52 9.28
N THR A 65 16.93 -9.80 9.49
CA THR A 65 15.91 -8.80 9.77
C THR A 65 15.18 -9.17 11.05
N ASN A 66 15.07 -8.25 11.99
CA ASN A 66 14.16 -8.40 13.12
C ASN A 66 12.79 -7.87 12.72
N VAL A 67 11.76 -8.70 12.85
CA VAL A 67 10.38 -8.35 12.53
C VAL A 67 9.54 -8.41 13.80
N SER A 68 8.72 -7.39 14.05
CA SER A 68 7.74 -7.36 15.12
C SER A 68 6.36 -7.31 14.50
N ILE A 69 5.49 -8.24 14.88
CA ILE A 69 4.09 -8.29 14.50
C ILE A 69 3.26 -8.06 15.75
N VAL A 70 2.39 -7.05 15.70
CA VAL A 70 1.47 -6.72 16.78
C VAL A 70 0.06 -6.90 16.27
N TRP A 71 -0.74 -7.69 16.98
CA TRP A 71 -2.15 -7.86 16.67
C TRP A 71 -3.00 -6.70 17.19
N ASP A 72 -4.17 -6.54 16.60
CA ASP A 72 -5.18 -5.62 17.10
C ASP A 72 -5.76 -6.19 18.41
N PRO A 73 -5.62 -5.49 19.55
CA PRO A 73 -6.14 -5.97 20.82
C PRO A 73 -7.67 -6.14 20.82
N ALA A 74 -8.40 -5.47 19.90
CA ALA A 74 -9.85 -5.59 19.81
C ALA A 74 -10.31 -6.90 19.14
N THR A 75 -9.56 -7.41 18.16
CA THR A 75 -9.92 -8.61 17.38
C THR A 75 -9.08 -9.83 17.75
N ASN A 76 -7.91 -9.60 18.35
CA ASN A 76 -6.92 -10.61 18.74
C ASN A 76 -6.58 -11.61 17.62
N SER A 77 -6.66 -11.16 16.36
CA SER A 77 -6.46 -12.02 15.18
C SER A 77 -6.10 -11.23 13.91
N THR A 78 -6.34 -9.92 13.87
CA THR A 78 -5.90 -9.06 12.76
C THR A 78 -4.59 -8.37 13.10
N ILE A 79 -3.66 -8.30 12.15
CA ILE A 79 -2.40 -7.57 12.34
C ILE A 79 -2.70 -6.06 12.39
N ARG A 80 -2.24 -5.41 13.45
CA ARG A 80 -2.33 -3.96 13.63
C ARG A 80 -1.07 -3.25 13.17
N SER A 81 0.10 -3.79 13.51
CA SER A 81 1.37 -3.19 13.18
C SER A 81 2.39 -4.24 12.78
N VAL A 82 3.22 -3.88 11.80
CA VAL A 82 4.40 -4.63 11.41
C VAL A 82 5.57 -3.66 11.38
N ALA A 83 6.63 -4.01 12.11
CA ALA A 83 7.88 -3.28 12.07
C ALA A 83 9.01 -4.25 11.68
N ALA A 84 9.91 -3.81 10.82
CA ALA A 84 11.07 -4.56 10.37
C ALA A 84 12.33 -3.69 10.48
N THR A 85 13.38 -4.24 11.07
CA THR A 85 14.72 -3.65 11.12
C THR A 85 15.68 -4.59 10.42
N TYR A 86 16.29 -4.09 9.34
CA TYR A 86 17.19 -4.84 8.47
C TYR A 86 18.64 -4.60 8.88
N HIS A 87 19.36 -5.69 9.13
CA HIS A 87 20.76 -5.73 9.49
C HIS A 87 21.54 -6.38 8.35
N ASP A 88 21.81 -5.58 7.31
CA ASP A 88 22.52 -5.97 6.08
C ASP A 88 21.95 -7.26 5.47
N PHE A 89 20.62 -7.35 5.45
CA PHE A 89 19.89 -8.53 4.97
C PHE A 89 20.14 -8.75 3.48
N SER A 90 20.49 -9.98 3.10
CA SER A 90 20.67 -10.38 1.72
C SER A 90 20.32 -11.87 1.50
N ASP A 91 19.49 -12.13 0.49
CA ASP A 91 19.18 -13.49 0.06
C ASP A 91 20.08 -13.98 -1.08
N ASP A 92 20.61 -13.09 -1.91
CA ASP A 92 21.40 -13.43 -3.09
C ASP A 92 22.91 -13.11 -2.95
N GLY A 93 23.29 -12.35 -1.92
CA GLY A 93 24.67 -11.93 -1.64
C GLY A 93 25.10 -10.68 -2.42
N ASP A 94 24.27 -10.22 -3.36
CA ASP A 94 24.53 -9.07 -4.20
C ASP A 94 23.74 -7.84 -3.72
N ASN A 95 22.46 -8.03 -3.43
CA ASN A 95 21.57 -6.99 -2.96
C ASN A 95 21.49 -7.01 -1.44
N VAL A 96 21.76 -5.86 -0.82
CA VAL A 96 21.78 -5.70 0.64
C VAL A 96 20.78 -4.65 1.05
N LEU A 97 19.95 -4.98 2.04
CA LEU A 97 18.99 -4.07 2.66
C LEU A 97 19.43 -3.72 4.08
N THR A 98 19.41 -2.43 4.40
CA THR A 98 19.75 -1.91 5.72
C THR A 98 18.78 -0.80 6.11
N GLY A 99 18.41 -0.73 7.39
CA GLY A 99 17.52 0.32 7.89
C GLY A 99 16.23 -0.25 8.47
N PHE A 100 15.12 0.49 8.36
CA PHE A 100 13.86 0.07 8.97
C PHE A 100 12.64 0.48 8.18
N GLU A 101 11.54 -0.25 8.41
CA GLU A 101 10.18 0.16 8.06
C GLU A 101 9.21 -0.23 9.17
N ASN A 102 8.23 0.62 9.44
CA ASN A 102 7.12 0.33 10.34
C ASN A 102 5.83 0.86 9.72
N ILE A 103 4.81 0.02 9.70
CA ILE A 103 3.45 0.40 9.34
C ILE A 103 2.48 0.03 10.46
N THR A 104 1.61 0.96 10.81
CA THR A 104 0.52 0.73 11.75
C THR A 104 -0.81 1.08 11.09
N TYR A 105 -1.78 0.18 11.22
CA TYR A 105 -3.13 0.34 10.72
C TYR A 105 -4.10 0.65 11.87
N THR A 106 -5.02 1.56 11.62
CA THR A 106 -6.17 1.84 12.49
C THR A 106 -7.45 1.82 11.66
N ALA A 107 -8.35 0.88 11.96
CA ALA A 107 -9.69 0.89 11.38
C ALA A 107 -10.50 2.06 11.95
N LEU A 108 -10.93 2.99 11.08
CA LEU A 108 -11.79 4.11 11.49
C LEU A 108 -13.28 3.72 11.39
N ASN A 109 -13.62 2.89 10.41
CA ASN A 109 -14.91 2.22 10.27
C ASN A 109 -14.77 1.05 9.26
N LEU A 110 -15.89 0.40 8.92
CA LEU A 110 -15.91 -0.77 8.02
C LEU A 110 -15.25 -0.54 6.65
N ASN A 111 -15.26 0.70 6.12
CA ASN A 111 -14.79 1.01 4.78
C ASN A 111 -13.63 2.01 4.75
N LYS A 112 -13.18 2.49 5.93
CA LYS A 112 -12.16 3.52 6.05
C LYS A 112 -11.06 3.09 7.01
N GLY A 113 -9.85 3.09 6.50
CA GLY A 113 -8.63 2.85 7.26
C GLY A 113 -7.76 4.08 7.37
N HIS A 114 -6.93 4.12 8.41
CA HIS A 114 -5.81 5.05 8.56
C HIS A 114 -4.52 4.24 8.71
N TRP A 115 -3.45 4.69 8.06
CA TRP A 115 -2.14 4.08 8.11
C TRP A 115 -1.10 5.11 8.49
N ASP A 116 -0.25 4.74 9.45
CA ASP A 116 0.95 5.47 9.82
C ASP A 116 2.16 4.68 9.35
N TRP A 117 2.91 5.22 8.39
CA TRP A 117 4.09 4.60 7.80
C TRP A 117 5.34 5.40 8.16
N PHE A 118 6.35 4.73 8.71
CA PHE A 118 7.71 5.25 8.87
C PHE A 118 8.71 4.38 8.12
N SER A 119 9.60 4.99 7.34
CA SER A 119 10.61 4.27 6.57
C SER A 119 11.94 5.02 6.58
N GLY A 120 13.01 4.28 6.79
CA GLY A 120 14.39 4.73 6.69
C GLY A 120 15.23 3.60 6.13
N LEU A 121 14.93 3.18 4.91
CA LEU A 121 15.49 2.00 4.28
C LEU A 121 16.47 2.39 3.17
N THR A 122 17.62 1.73 3.13
CA THR A 122 18.57 1.79 2.03
C THR A 122 18.75 0.42 1.42
N SER A 123 19.01 0.41 0.12
CA SER A 123 19.36 -0.79 -0.65
C SER A 123 20.63 -0.51 -1.45
N THR A 124 21.53 -1.47 -1.47
CA THR A 124 22.69 -1.48 -2.36
C THR A 124 22.71 -2.75 -3.17
N GLY A 125 23.26 -2.69 -4.37
CA GLY A 125 23.42 -3.83 -5.24
C GLY A 125 24.27 -3.48 -6.48
N PRO A 126 24.70 -4.49 -7.26
CA PRO A 126 25.59 -4.29 -8.40
C PRO A 126 24.99 -3.43 -9.51
N VAL A 127 23.67 -3.52 -9.69
CA VAL A 127 22.94 -2.82 -10.77
C VAL A 127 22.44 -1.45 -10.32
N ALA A 128 21.99 -1.34 -9.07
CA ALA A 128 21.41 -0.12 -8.54
C ALA A 128 21.53 -0.06 -7.01
N SER A 129 21.51 1.16 -6.50
CA SER A 129 21.22 1.42 -5.09
C SER A 129 19.96 2.27 -4.97
N GLY A 130 19.30 2.20 -3.83
CA GLY A 130 18.03 2.88 -3.63
C GLY A 130 17.79 3.27 -2.19
N THR A 131 16.80 4.13 -2.00
CA THR A 131 16.31 4.52 -0.69
C THR A 131 14.80 4.52 -0.68
N LYS A 132 14.22 4.25 0.50
CA LYS A 132 12.80 4.44 0.77
C LYS A 132 12.68 5.14 2.11
N VAL A 133 12.28 6.40 2.08
CA VAL A 133 12.37 7.29 3.23
C VAL A 133 11.08 8.07 3.37
N THR A 134 10.59 8.17 4.60
CA THR A 134 9.48 9.06 4.96
C THR A 134 9.99 10.41 5.47
N SER A 135 9.12 11.43 5.51
CA SER A 135 9.40 12.63 6.32
C SER A 135 9.57 12.30 7.80
N ASP A 136 10.10 13.25 8.58
CA ASP A 136 10.34 13.10 10.01
C ASP A 136 9.07 12.72 10.80
N ASP A 137 7.92 13.29 10.44
CA ASP A 137 6.63 12.96 11.06
C ASP A 137 6.06 11.61 10.57
N GLY A 138 6.60 11.05 9.48
CA GLY A 138 6.11 9.85 8.81
C GLY A 138 5.31 10.17 7.54
N PHE A 139 4.67 9.15 7.00
CA PHE A 139 3.67 9.22 5.93
C PHE A 139 2.35 8.67 6.46
N HIS A 140 1.36 9.54 6.56
CA HIS A 140 0.05 9.22 7.12
C HIS A 140 -0.97 9.28 6.01
N PHE A 141 -1.76 8.23 5.84
CA PHE A 141 -2.79 8.23 4.82
C PHE A 141 -4.04 7.49 5.25
N GLU A 142 -5.16 7.91 4.67
CA GLU A 142 -6.44 7.26 4.82
C GLU A 142 -6.94 6.81 3.44
N VAL A 143 -7.59 5.65 3.44
CA VAL A 143 -8.25 5.08 2.27
C VAL A 143 -9.70 4.82 2.65
N ASN A 144 -10.61 5.37 1.85
CA ASN A 144 -12.01 4.99 1.91
C ASN A 144 -12.36 4.15 0.68
N ALA A 145 -12.55 2.85 0.88
CA ALA A 145 -12.82 1.91 -0.20
C ALA A 145 -14.20 2.14 -0.86
N LEU A 146 -15.18 2.67 -0.14
CA LEU A 146 -16.52 2.91 -0.67
C LEU A 146 -16.57 4.12 -1.60
N HIS A 147 -15.77 5.15 -1.31
CA HIS A 147 -15.75 6.40 -2.06
C HIS A 147 -14.51 6.59 -2.93
N HIS A 148 -13.60 5.61 -2.94
CA HIS A 148 -12.30 5.66 -3.63
C HIS A 148 -11.49 6.92 -3.29
N PHE A 149 -11.56 7.38 -2.04
CA PHE A 149 -10.78 8.53 -1.58
C PHE A 149 -9.47 8.09 -0.97
N PHE A 150 -8.42 8.80 -1.36
CA PHE A 150 -7.08 8.74 -0.80
C PHE A 150 -6.72 10.13 -0.28
N THR A 151 -6.44 10.23 1.02
CA THR A 151 -5.97 11.47 1.66
C THR A 151 -4.69 11.18 2.40
N ALA A 152 -3.64 11.95 2.15
CA ALA A 152 -2.33 11.73 2.74
C ALA A 152 -1.71 13.03 3.28
N ASN A 153 -0.86 12.89 4.29
CA ASN A 153 -0.01 13.92 4.87
C ASN A 153 1.39 13.34 5.14
N GLY A 154 2.41 14.18 5.10
CA GLY A 154 3.81 13.76 5.11
C GLY A 154 4.25 13.23 3.74
N THR A 155 5.39 12.56 3.70
CA THR A 155 6.00 12.08 2.46
C THR A 155 6.50 10.65 2.59
N LEU A 156 6.35 9.86 1.52
CA LEU A 156 7.05 8.60 1.31
C LEU A 156 7.72 8.64 -0.06
N VAL A 157 9.06 8.67 -0.08
CA VAL A 157 9.86 8.82 -1.30
C VAL A 157 10.68 7.57 -1.51
N THR A 158 10.54 6.96 -2.68
CA THR A 158 11.37 5.83 -3.11
C THR A 158 12.28 6.29 -4.25
N LYS A 159 13.58 6.05 -4.14
CA LYS A 159 14.56 6.34 -5.19
C LYS A 159 15.28 5.05 -5.53
N VAL A 160 15.46 4.78 -6.82
CA VAL A 160 16.32 3.70 -7.30
C VAL A 160 17.27 4.33 -8.29
N ASN A 161 18.58 4.37 -8.08
CA ASN A 161 19.46 5.28 -8.82
C ASN A 161 19.48 5.08 -10.35
N VAL A 162 18.93 3.97 -10.87
CA VAL A 162 18.71 3.75 -12.31
C VAL A 162 17.37 4.31 -12.85
N PHE A 163 16.39 4.58 -11.99
CA PHE A 163 15.09 5.17 -12.30
C PHE A 163 14.81 6.31 -11.30
N GLY A 164 14.68 7.55 -11.76
CA GLY A 164 14.53 8.74 -10.89
C GLY A 164 13.48 8.62 -9.76
N ALA A 165 13.46 9.61 -8.86
CA ALA A 165 12.63 9.54 -7.65
C ALA A 165 11.13 9.28 -7.95
N TRP A 166 10.57 8.27 -7.29
CA TRP A 166 9.15 7.97 -7.27
C TRP A 166 8.54 8.51 -5.96
N VAL A 167 7.47 9.27 -6.12
CA VAL A 167 6.79 9.97 -5.04
C VAL A 167 5.34 9.51 -5.04
N GLN A 168 4.80 9.16 -3.87
CA GLN A 168 3.41 8.71 -3.77
C GLN A 168 2.43 9.82 -4.22
N PRO A 169 1.23 9.45 -4.71
CA PRO A 169 0.18 10.43 -5.03
C PRO A 169 -0.12 11.34 -3.83
N CYS A 170 -0.42 12.61 -4.10
CA CYS A 170 -0.77 13.62 -3.10
C CYS A 170 0.35 14.07 -2.14
N ASN A 171 1.61 13.70 -2.39
CA ASN A 171 2.73 14.49 -1.89
C ASN A 171 2.75 15.85 -2.62
N ASN A 172 2.63 16.94 -1.87
CA ASN A 172 2.88 18.30 -2.37
C ASN A 172 4.35 18.70 -2.16
#